data_AF-A0A354A1I0-F1
#
_entry.id   AF-A0A354A1I0-F1
#
_cell.length_a   1.000
_cell.length_b   1.000
_cell.length_c   1.000
_cell.angle_alpha   90.00
_cell.angle_beta   90.00
_cell.angle_gamma   90.00
#
_symmetry.space_group_name_H-M   'P 1'
#
loop_
_entity.id
_entity.type
_entity.pdbx_description
1 polymer ?
#
loop_
_entity_poly.entity_id
_entity_poly.type
_entity_poly.pdbx_seq_one_letter_code
_entity_poly.pdbx_strand_id
1 'polypeptide(L)'
;MIKKLFTLIVLTIIFSISTGFAQMQESRLELDFGTSYKLQKYSQTLNPDADKNLEPVYGLNGNAAHENIKEYVKSFEKSVKEPVYTFTIGADGGK
;
A
#
# COMPACT_ATOMS: atom_id res chain seq x y z
N MET A 1 36.83 25.86 53.23
CA MET A 1 36.35 26.49 51.98
C MET A 1 36.58 25.63 50.74
N ILE A 2 37.81 25.13 50.50
CA ILE A 2 38.18 24.36 49.29
C ILE A 2 37.30 23.13 49.01
N LYS A 3 36.93 22.34 50.04
CA LYS A 3 36.05 21.18 49.85
C LYS A 3 34.65 21.57 49.36
N LYS A 4 34.08 22.67 49.87
CA LYS A 4 32.77 23.19 49.43
C LYS A 4 32.83 23.75 48.00
N LEU A 5 33.94 24.39 47.65
CA LEU A 5 34.19 24.89 46.29
C LEU A 5 34.31 23.72 45.29
N PHE A 6 35.03 22.66 45.66
CA PHE A 6 35.15 21.45 44.84
C PHE A 6 33.80 20.75 44.63
N THR A 7 33.00 20.58 45.69
CA THR A 7 31.65 20.01 45.57
C THR A 7 30.75 20.85 44.66
N LEU A 8 30.86 22.18 44.71
CA LEU A 8 30.05 23.08 43.90
C LEU A 8 30.42 22.99 42.40
N ILE A 9 31.72 22.88 42.09
CA ILE A 9 32.23 22.70 40.71
C ILE A 9 31.75 21.37 40.12
N VAL A 10 31.80 20.29 40.90
CA VAL A 10 31.32 18.97 40.44
C VAL A 10 29.81 19.02 40.16
N LEU A 11 29.05 19.71 40.99
CA LEU A 11 27.60 19.84 40.82
C LEU A 11 27.22 20.60 39.54
N THR A 12 27.94 21.70 39.23
CA THR A 12 27.70 22.46 38.00
C THR A 12 28.09 21.69 36.75
N ILE A 13 29.17 20.91 36.78
CA ILE A 13 29.56 20.05 35.65
C ILE A 13 28.49 18.98 35.37
N ILE A 14 28.00 18.31 36.42
CA ILE A 14 26.93 17.31 36.28
C ILE A 14 25.65 17.94 35.73
N PHE A 15 25.29 19.13 36.21
CA PHE A 15 24.11 19.85 35.73
C PHE A 15 24.25 20.24 34.24
N SER A 16 25.41 20.78 33.82
CA SER A 16 25.65 21.13 32.41
C SER A 16 25.63 19.91 31.47
N ILE A 17 26.13 18.76 31.91
CA ILE A 17 26.07 17.52 31.11
C ILE A 17 24.60 17.08 30.95
N SER A 18 23.80 17.15 32.02
CA SER A 18 22.39 16.71 31.97
C SER A 18 21.52 17.55 31.03
N THR A 19 21.79 18.86 30.89
CA THR A 19 21.02 19.73 29.99
C THR A 19 21.47 19.63 28.52
N GLY A 20 22.71 19.23 28.26
CA GLY A 20 23.24 19.08 26.89
C GLY A 20 22.63 17.89 26.13
N PHE A 21 22.33 16.78 26.83
CA PHE A 21 21.73 15.60 26.20
C PHE A 21 20.28 15.81 25.72
N ALA A 22 19.53 16.73 26.34
CA ALA A 22 18.15 17.02 25.95
C ALA A 22 18.05 17.76 24.60
N GLN A 23 19.14 18.36 24.12
CA GLN A 23 19.17 19.11 22.85
C GLN A 23 19.57 18.25 21.64
N MET A 24 20.04 17.01 21.89
CA MET A 24 20.43 16.05 20.85
C MET A 24 19.31 15.03 20.61
N GLN A 25 18.06 15.50 20.63
CA GLN A 25 16.91 14.68 20.34
C GLN A 25 16.45 14.97 18.91
N GLU A 26 16.33 13.92 18.09
CA GLU A 26 15.79 14.02 16.74
C GLU A 26 14.45 14.75 16.75
N SER A 27 14.24 15.63 15.77
CA SER A 27 13.00 16.36 15.67
C SER A 27 11.84 15.39 15.44
N ARG A 28 10.63 15.73 15.92
CA ARG A 28 9.42 14.94 15.61
C ARG A 28 9.22 14.77 14.11
N LEU A 29 9.62 15.79 13.33
CA LEU A 29 9.59 15.72 11.88
C LEU A 29 10.53 14.63 11.34
N GLU A 30 11.77 14.53 11.83
CA GLU A 30 12.70 13.46 11.43
C GLU A 30 12.18 12.07 11.80
N LEU A 31 11.66 11.92 13.01
CA LEU A 31 11.12 10.64 13.49
C LEU A 31 9.90 10.17 12.68
N ASP A 32 9.01 11.09 12.32
CA ASP A 32 7.74 10.77 11.67
C ASP A 32 7.78 10.96 10.14
N PHE A 33 8.94 11.31 9.56
CA PHE A 33 9.06 11.59 8.14
C PHE A 33 8.68 10.38 7.30
N GLY A 34 7.67 10.55 6.44
CA GLY A 34 7.21 9.50 5.53
C GLY A 34 6.38 8.38 6.20
N THR A 35 6.09 8.48 7.50
CA THR A 35 5.23 7.52 8.20
C THR A 35 3.82 7.48 7.61
N SER A 36 3.25 8.64 7.27
CA SER A 36 1.93 8.73 6.63
C SER A 36 1.88 8.00 5.28
N TYR A 37 2.92 8.13 4.46
CA TYR A 37 3.03 7.45 3.17
C TYR A 37 3.18 5.93 3.33
N LYS A 38 4.02 5.48 4.27
CA LYS A 38 4.17 4.06 4.61
C LYS A 38 2.84 3.47 5.10
N LEU A 39 2.14 4.21 5.96
CA LEU A 39 0.84 3.82 6.49
C LEU A 39 -0.22 3.74 5.40
N GLN A 40 -0.24 4.69 4.46
CA GLN A 40 -1.15 4.67 3.33
C GLN A 40 -0.93 3.43 2.45
N LYS A 41 0.33 3.09 2.13
CA LYS A 41 0.64 1.87 1.38
C LYS A 41 0.19 0.62 2.11
N TYR A 42 0.50 0.51 3.41
CA TYR A 42 0.12 -0.65 4.20
C TYR A 42 -1.40 -0.82 4.27
N SER A 43 -2.14 0.27 4.49
CA SER A 43 -3.60 0.24 4.59
C SER A 43 -4.31 -0.01 3.26
N GLN A 44 -3.70 0.33 2.12
CA GLN A 44 -4.29 0.16 0.79
C GLN A 44 -3.80 -1.10 0.06
N THR A 45 -2.80 -1.80 0.61
CA THR A 45 -2.26 -3.02 0.01
C THR A 45 -2.74 -4.21 0.81
N LEU A 46 -3.54 -5.08 0.18
CA LEU A 46 -4.07 -6.29 0.82
C LEU A 46 -2.97 -7.20 1.39
N ASN A 47 -1.84 -7.29 0.68
CA ASN A 47 -0.64 -7.97 1.14
C ASN A 47 0.61 -7.21 0.66
N PRO A 48 1.22 -6.36 1.51
CA PRO A 48 2.40 -5.57 1.13
C PRO A 48 3.66 -6.42 0.88
N ASP A 49 3.69 -7.68 1.34
CA ASP A 49 4.79 -8.62 1.11
C ASP A 49 4.53 -9.54 -0.09
N ALA A 50 3.50 -9.28 -0.90
CA ALA A 50 3.17 -10.10 -2.07
C ALA A 50 4.28 -10.11 -3.13
N ASP A 51 5.14 -9.08 -3.17
CA ASP A 51 6.30 -9.03 -4.08
C ASP A 51 7.44 -9.97 -3.67
N LYS A 52 7.51 -10.35 -2.38
CA LYS A 52 8.52 -11.29 -1.85
C LYS A 52 8.19 -12.74 -2.17
N ASN A 53 6.91 -13.07 -2.34
CA ASN A 53 6.51 -14.40 -2.75
C ASN A 53 6.45 -14.49 -4.29
N LEU A 54 7.48 -15.13 -4.87
CA LEU A 54 7.55 -15.39 -6.31
C LEU A 54 6.96 -16.74 -6.71
N GLU A 55 6.43 -17.50 -5.75
CA GLU A 55 5.73 -18.74 -6.07
C GLU A 55 4.53 -18.43 -6.98
N PRO A 56 4.24 -19.30 -7.96
CA PRO A 56 3.02 -19.18 -8.74
C PRO A 56 1.82 -19.08 -7.82
N VAL A 57 0.85 -18.21 -8.15
CA VAL A 57 -0.40 -18.14 -7.39
C VAL A 57 -1.17 -19.44 -7.61
N TYR A 58 -0.97 -20.41 -6.72
CA TYR A 58 -1.75 -21.63 -6.67
C TYR A 58 -3.11 -21.31 -6.04
N GLY A 59 -4.20 -21.60 -6.75
CA GLY A 59 -5.54 -21.49 -6.14
C GLY A 59 -6.40 -20.31 -6.57
N LEU A 60 -6.25 -19.79 -7.79
CA LEU A 60 -7.44 -19.34 -8.55
C LEU A 60 -8.31 -20.57 -8.92
N ASN A 61 -8.59 -21.43 -7.95
CA ASN A 61 -9.37 -22.64 -8.09
C ASN A 61 -10.64 -22.41 -7.29
N GLY A 62 -11.74 -22.22 -8.02
CA GLY A 62 -13.07 -21.99 -7.50
C GLY A 62 -14.04 -21.95 -8.66
N ASN A 63 -15.34 -22.04 -8.39
CA ASN A 63 -16.37 -22.11 -9.44
C ASN A 63 -16.24 -20.97 -10.46
N ALA A 64 -15.86 -19.77 -10.02
CA ALA A 64 -15.63 -18.62 -10.91
C ALA A 64 -14.47 -18.86 -11.90
N ALA A 65 -13.33 -19.35 -11.43
CA ALA A 65 -12.21 -19.64 -12.31
C ALA A 65 -12.50 -20.84 -13.23
N HIS A 66 -13.21 -21.86 -12.72
CA HIS A 66 -13.64 -23.01 -13.51
C HIS A 66 -14.58 -22.60 -14.65
N GLU A 67 -15.64 -21.83 -14.34
CA GLU A 67 -16.60 -21.39 -15.35
C GLU A 67 -15.98 -20.40 -16.34
N ASN A 68 -15.07 -19.51 -15.90
CA ASN A 68 -14.35 -18.61 -16.82
C ASN A 68 -13.46 -19.38 -17.81
N ILE A 69 -12.69 -20.37 -17.34
CA ILE A 69 -11.86 -21.21 -18.21
C ILE A 69 -12.73 -22.02 -19.18
N LYS A 70 -13.84 -22.58 -18.68
CA LYS A 70 -14.79 -23.36 -19.47
C LYS A 70 -15.48 -22.51 -20.54
N GLU A 71 -15.88 -21.28 -20.21
CA GLU A 71 -16.46 -20.34 -21.18
C GLU A 71 -15.45 -19.90 -22.24
N TYR A 72 -14.21 -19.64 -21.83
CA TYR A 72 -13.10 -19.35 -22.73
C TYR A 72 -12.88 -20.50 -23.72
N VAL A 73 -12.75 -21.75 -23.25
CA VAL A 73 -12.59 -22.92 -24.13
C VAL A 73 -13.79 -23.08 -25.07
N LYS A 74 -15.02 -22.97 -24.55
CA LYS A 74 -16.26 -23.07 -25.35
C LYS A 74 -16.38 -21.98 -26.41
N SER A 75 -15.75 -20.82 -26.22
CA SER A 75 -15.76 -19.75 -27.22
C SER A 75 -15.03 -20.14 -28.52
N PHE A 76 -14.03 -21.02 -28.45
CA PHE A 76 -13.32 -21.54 -29.63
C PHE A 76 -14.09 -22.62 -30.36
N GLU A 77 -15.02 -23.31 -29.68
CA GLU A 77 -15.91 -24.30 -30.27
C GLU A 77 -17.13 -23.66 -30.95
N LYS A 78 -17.52 -22.46 -30.53
CA LYS A 78 -18.59 -21.70 -31.19
C LYS A 78 -18.08 -21.27 -32.56
N SER A 79 -18.60 -21.88 -33.63
CA SER A 79 -18.48 -21.30 -34.98
C SER A 79 -18.92 -19.84 -34.90
N VAL A 80 -18.10 -18.92 -35.41
CA VAL A 80 -18.43 -17.49 -35.50
C VAL A 80 -19.74 -17.36 -36.28
N LYS A 81 -20.87 -17.33 -35.58
CA LYS A 81 -22.15 -16.98 -36.20
C LYS A 81 -22.02 -15.52 -36.55
N GLU A 82 -22.02 -15.22 -37.84
CA GLU A 82 -21.97 -13.85 -38.33
C GLU A 82 -23.06 -13.04 -37.60
N PRO A 83 -22.70 -11.90 -36.98
CA PRO A 83 -23.68 -11.08 -36.30
C PRO A 83 -24.74 -10.64 -37.30
N VAL A 84 -25.98 -11.10 -37.10
CA VAL A 84 -27.13 -10.66 -37.90
C VAL A 84 -27.52 -9.27 -37.42
N TYR A 85 -27.13 -8.24 -38.17
CA TYR A 85 -27.55 -6.87 -37.91
C TYR A 85 -28.92 -6.63 -38.56
N THR A 86 -29.97 -6.58 -37.76
CA THR A 86 -31.30 -6.13 -38.21
C THR A 86 -31.41 -4.61 -38.03
N PHE A 87 -31.43 -3.88 -39.16
CA PHE A 87 -31.76 -2.47 -39.20
C PHE A 87 -33.24 -2.29 -39.52
N THR A 88 -34.04 -1.86 -38.53
CA THR A 88 -35.43 -1.48 -38.75
C THR A 88 -35.48 -0.02 -39.18
N ILE A 89 -35.62 0.24 -40.47
CA ILE A 89 -35.88 1.59 -40.99
C ILE A 89 -37.37 1.87 -40.79
N GLY A 90 -37.70 2.75 -39.85
CA GLY A 90 -39.05 3.29 -39.71
C GLY A 90 -39.38 4.10 -40.96
N ALA A 91 -40.18 3.53 -41.86
CA ALA A 91 -40.91 4.28 -42.86
C ALA A 91 -42.00 5.08 -42.12
N ASP A 92 -41.62 6.25 -41.62
CA ASP A 92 -42.55 7.34 -41.34
C ASP A 92 -43.26 7.68 -42.66
N GLY A 93 -44.41 7.04 -42.85
CA GLY A 93 -45.34 7.35 -43.91
C GLY A 93 -45.97 8.71 -43.63
N GLY A 94 -45.34 9.77 -44.14
CA GLY A 94 -45.94 11.09 -44.22
C GLY A 94 -47.25 11.05 -45.02
N LYS A 95 -48.36 11.21 -44.31
CA LYS A 95 -49.61 11.76 -44.83
C LYS A 95 -49.79 13.14 -44.22
#